data_AF-A0A662L1S5-F1
#
_entry.id   AF-A0A662L1S5-F1
#
_cell.length_a   1.000
_cell.length_b   1.000
_cell.length_c   1.000
_cell.angle_alpha   90.00
_cell.angle_beta   90.00
_cell.angle_gamma   90.00
#
_symmetry.space_group_name_H-M   'P 1'
#
loop_
_entity.id
_entity.type
_entity.pdbx_description
1 polymer ?
#
loop_
_entity_poly.entity_id
_entity_poly.type
_entity_poly.pdbx_seq_one_letter_code
_entity_poly.pdbx_strand_id
1 'polypeptide(L)'
;AYDNWHIKYVLLVGGRKPGLKEKWWMPVRYVHLDDKSNWETRYLSDLYFADIYDANGNFSSWDNNGNGIYGEWKGSRAEDAPIDLFPDVYVGRWAARNAFEVEIMVSKTIEYETTAYGAEWFKRFVCIAGDTYPEVLNSSWKGYEGEEGTQRAIDWMPGFEPIKLWTSLGTFTGPEDVINAISEGCGFVFFDGHGSPMSWATHAPNSTEWVDGLTVWQIPKLKNEGMYPVCVVGGCHNSQFNISVFNLLKIYEGIDEWIGYIWKGETAPACWSWWMTRKVDGGSIATLGYSGLGYTKEDKGFTGEASEWLDTHFFWEYGMNGTDILGEIWGKVIAGYLRTYPIDWSSPAGSYTCLDAKTAQEWILLGDPSLKIGGYPS
;
A
#
# COMPACT_ATOMS: atom_id res chain seq x y z
N ALA A 1 7.01 -25.50 -3.69
CA ALA A 1 6.39 -25.44 -2.35
C ALA A 1 4.87 -25.55 -2.47
N TYR A 2 4.25 -24.73 -3.32
CA TYR A 2 2.82 -24.81 -3.65
C TYR A 2 2.35 -26.22 -4.04
N ASP A 3 2.90 -26.81 -5.11
CA ASP A 3 2.46 -28.14 -5.59
C ASP A 3 2.67 -29.29 -4.60
N ASN A 4 3.77 -29.23 -3.84
CA ASN A 4 4.21 -30.37 -3.02
C ASN A 4 3.66 -30.31 -1.57
N TRP A 5 3.45 -29.11 -1.04
CA TRP A 5 3.08 -28.90 0.36
C TRP A 5 1.77 -28.13 0.53
N HIS A 6 1.16 -27.66 -0.56
CA HIS A 6 -0.11 -26.93 -0.56
C HIS A 6 -0.09 -25.73 0.40
N ILE A 7 1.01 -24.99 0.38
CA ILE A 7 1.15 -23.77 1.16
C ILE A 7 0.08 -22.76 0.75
N LYS A 8 -0.40 -21.99 1.72
CA LYS A 8 -1.34 -20.88 1.51
C LYS A 8 -0.73 -19.52 1.73
N TYR A 9 0.25 -19.44 2.62
CA TYR A 9 0.84 -18.19 3.09
C TYR A 9 2.35 -18.20 2.85
N VAL A 10 2.89 -17.09 2.37
CA VAL A 10 4.32 -16.88 2.18
C VAL A 10 4.71 -15.54 2.81
N LEU A 11 5.45 -15.61 3.93
CA LEU A 11 6.03 -14.43 4.55
C LEU A 11 7.45 -14.19 4.02
N LEU A 12 7.64 -13.05 3.35
CA LEU A 12 8.93 -12.60 2.85
C LEU A 12 9.65 -11.80 3.93
N VAL A 13 10.76 -12.33 4.47
CA VAL A 13 11.50 -11.66 5.56
C VAL A 13 12.81 -11.06 5.05
N GLY A 14 12.86 -9.73 4.99
CA GLY A 14 14.03 -8.97 4.57
C GLY A 14 13.71 -7.80 3.64
N GLY A 15 14.52 -6.76 3.70
CA GLY A 15 14.40 -5.56 2.88
C GLY A 15 15.71 -5.14 2.22
N ARG A 16 15.78 -3.86 1.82
CA ARG A 16 16.96 -3.28 1.16
C ARG A 16 18.15 -3.24 2.12
N LYS A 17 19.29 -3.78 1.68
CA LYS A 17 20.57 -3.69 2.38
C LYS A 17 21.06 -2.23 2.41
N PRO A 18 21.67 -1.77 3.51
CA PRO A 18 22.31 -0.45 3.55
C PRO A 18 23.39 -0.30 2.47
N GLY A 19 23.49 0.89 1.88
CA GLY A 19 24.53 1.27 0.93
C GLY A 19 24.03 1.97 -0.32
N LEU A 20 24.99 2.47 -1.11
CA LEU A 20 24.76 3.16 -2.40
C LEU A 20 24.14 2.24 -3.44
N LYS A 21 24.65 1.01 -3.53
CA LYS A 21 24.15 0.00 -4.46
C LYS A 21 22.92 -0.68 -3.88
N GLU A 22 21.89 -0.78 -4.68
CA GLU A 22 20.71 -1.56 -4.32
C GLU A 22 21.05 -3.04 -4.24
N LYS A 23 20.87 -3.62 -3.06
CA LYS A 23 21.02 -5.05 -2.77
C LYS A 23 19.95 -5.46 -1.77
N TRP A 24 19.60 -6.73 -1.77
CA TRP A 24 18.46 -7.23 -1.01
C TRP A 24 18.85 -8.37 -0.07
N TRP A 25 18.24 -8.41 1.12
CA TRP A 25 18.25 -9.59 2.00
C TRP A 25 17.27 -10.65 1.49
N MET A 26 16.06 -10.21 1.16
CA MET A 26 15.04 -10.99 0.49
C MET A 26 14.80 -10.38 -0.90
N PRO A 27 14.96 -11.14 -2.00
CA PRO A 27 14.72 -10.66 -3.35
C PRO A 27 13.37 -9.95 -3.54
N VAL A 28 13.34 -9.10 -4.56
CA VAL A 28 12.18 -8.32 -4.98
C VAL A 28 11.98 -8.47 -6.49
N ARG A 29 10.78 -8.18 -6.97
CA ARG A 29 10.50 -8.07 -8.39
C ARG A 29 10.24 -6.62 -8.75
N TYR A 30 10.84 -6.17 -9.85
CA TYR A 30 10.50 -4.92 -10.51
C TYR A 30 9.64 -5.20 -11.73
N VAL A 31 8.57 -4.42 -11.88
CA VAL A 31 7.68 -4.44 -13.05
C VAL A 31 8.01 -3.25 -13.95
N HIS A 32 8.10 -3.49 -15.26
CA HIS A 32 8.48 -2.50 -16.28
C HIS A 32 7.30 -2.11 -17.17
N LEU A 33 6.19 -1.72 -16.54
CA LEU A 33 5.00 -1.19 -17.18
C LEU A 33 5.13 0.33 -17.33
N ASP A 34 4.99 0.85 -18.56
CA ASP A 34 5.03 2.27 -18.88
C ASP A 34 3.64 2.89 -18.73
N ASP A 35 3.42 3.62 -17.64
CA ASP A 35 2.17 4.30 -17.31
C ASP A 35 2.01 5.68 -18.00
N LYS A 36 2.98 6.08 -18.83
CA LYS A 36 3.06 7.39 -19.51
C LYS A 36 3.15 8.61 -18.60
N SER A 37 3.36 8.44 -17.30
CA SER A 37 3.54 9.54 -16.34
C SER A 37 4.89 10.24 -16.48
N ASN A 38 5.91 9.54 -16.99
CA ASN A 38 7.33 9.91 -16.91
C ASN A 38 7.85 10.08 -15.46
N TRP A 39 7.10 9.61 -14.46
CA TRP A 39 7.50 9.71 -13.06
C TRP A 39 8.51 8.63 -12.67
N GLU A 40 8.25 7.40 -13.10
CA GLU A 40 9.06 6.23 -12.79
C GLU A 40 9.21 5.32 -14.02
N THR A 41 10.27 4.50 -14.01
CA THR A 41 10.56 3.55 -15.09
C THR A 41 10.20 2.11 -14.72
N ARG A 42 9.98 1.86 -13.43
CA ARG A 42 9.66 0.57 -12.83
C ARG A 42 9.25 0.76 -11.37
N TYR A 43 8.46 -0.16 -10.85
CA TYR A 43 8.02 -0.21 -9.46
C TYR A 43 8.12 -1.64 -8.92
N LEU A 44 8.04 -1.80 -7.59
CA LEU A 44 8.13 -3.10 -6.95
C LEU A 44 6.79 -3.86 -7.08
N SER A 45 6.83 -5.17 -7.10
CA SER A 45 5.61 -5.99 -7.01
C SER A 45 5.90 -7.27 -6.24
N ASP A 46 5.29 -7.41 -5.06
CA ASP A 46 5.31 -8.70 -4.36
C ASP A 46 4.21 -9.65 -4.87
N LEU A 47 3.25 -9.15 -5.67
CA LEU A 47 2.25 -9.98 -6.37
C LEU A 47 2.90 -11.02 -7.28
N TYR A 48 4.07 -10.71 -7.84
CA TYR A 48 4.89 -11.67 -8.58
C TYR A 48 5.18 -12.97 -7.81
N PHE A 49 5.34 -12.91 -6.49
CA PHE A 49 5.61 -14.11 -5.69
C PHE A 49 4.34 -14.91 -5.37
N ALA A 50 3.17 -14.32 -5.66
CA ALA A 50 1.86 -14.90 -5.40
C ALA A 50 1.20 -15.47 -6.67
N ASP A 51 1.39 -14.83 -7.83
CA ASP A 51 0.93 -15.29 -9.15
C ASP A 51 1.92 -16.35 -9.70
N ILE A 52 1.61 -17.62 -9.45
CA ILE A 52 2.46 -18.76 -9.83
C ILE A 52 1.99 -19.34 -11.16
N TYR A 53 0.69 -19.41 -11.41
CA TYR A 53 0.11 -19.97 -12.63
C TYR A 53 -0.82 -19.00 -13.34
N ASP A 54 -0.76 -19.02 -14.67
CA ASP A 54 -1.74 -18.36 -15.52
C ASP A 54 -3.10 -19.08 -15.51
N ALA A 55 -4.10 -18.47 -16.14
CA ALA A 55 -5.46 -19.01 -16.26
C ALA A 55 -5.55 -20.38 -16.97
N ASN A 56 -4.49 -20.84 -17.64
CA ASN A 56 -4.40 -22.15 -18.28
C ASN A 56 -3.62 -23.18 -17.44
N GLY A 57 -3.10 -22.79 -16.27
CA GLY A 57 -2.28 -23.62 -15.40
C GLY A 57 -0.80 -23.68 -15.78
N ASN A 58 -0.30 -22.79 -16.65
CA ASN A 58 1.12 -22.69 -16.97
C ASN A 58 1.83 -21.76 -15.98
N PHE A 59 3.13 -21.96 -15.77
CA PHE A 59 3.90 -21.07 -14.89
C PHE A 59 3.91 -19.62 -15.40
N SER A 60 3.49 -18.69 -14.54
CA SER A 60 3.45 -17.25 -14.78
C SER A 60 4.83 -16.63 -14.51
N SER A 61 5.70 -16.58 -15.53
CA SER A 61 7.09 -16.09 -15.35
C SER A 61 7.19 -14.58 -15.19
N TRP A 62 6.17 -13.84 -15.65
CA TRP A 62 6.17 -12.40 -15.92
C TRP A 62 7.31 -11.94 -16.86
N ASP A 63 7.98 -12.85 -17.56
CA ASP A 63 9.08 -12.60 -18.50
C ASP A 63 8.88 -13.58 -19.66
N ASN A 64 7.92 -13.26 -20.54
CA ASN A 64 7.46 -14.15 -21.59
C ASN A 64 8.46 -14.21 -22.75
N ASN A 65 9.25 -13.14 -22.92
CA ASN A 65 10.28 -13.05 -23.96
C ASN A 65 11.67 -13.54 -23.49
N GLY A 66 11.86 -13.79 -22.18
CA GLY A 66 13.07 -14.37 -21.59
C GLY A 66 14.25 -13.40 -21.51
N ASN A 67 14.02 -12.09 -21.50
CA ASN A 67 15.08 -11.08 -21.52
C ASN A 67 15.50 -10.61 -20.11
N GLY A 68 14.83 -11.08 -19.05
CA GLY A 68 15.11 -10.73 -17.67
C GLY A 68 14.56 -9.36 -17.23
N ILE A 69 13.67 -8.78 -18.02
CA ILE A 69 12.83 -7.61 -17.70
C ILE A 69 11.42 -8.16 -17.52
N TYR A 70 10.75 -7.78 -16.44
CA TYR A 70 9.53 -8.46 -16.02
C TYR A 70 8.33 -7.52 -16.09
N GLY A 71 7.19 -8.05 -16.53
CA GLY A 71 5.93 -7.33 -16.66
C GLY A 71 6.05 -6.16 -17.63
N GLU A 72 6.81 -6.33 -18.72
CA GLU A 72 7.02 -5.30 -19.72
C GLU A 72 5.71 -4.95 -20.43
N TRP A 73 5.33 -3.69 -20.33
CA TRP A 73 4.22 -3.13 -21.09
C TRP A 73 4.63 -1.78 -21.67
N LYS A 74 4.99 -1.77 -22.96
CA LYS A 74 5.52 -0.60 -23.65
C LYS A 74 4.96 -0.45 -25.05
N GLY A 75 4.85 0.79 -25.52
CA GLY A 75 4.36 1.08 -26.87
C GLY A 75 2.89 0.70 -27.07
N SER A 76 2.60 -0.13 -28.07
CA SER A 76 1.23 -0.39 -28.53
C SER A 76 0.53 -1.57 -27.85
N ARG A 77 1.23 -2.40 -27.09
CA ARG A 77 0.69 -3.56 -26.35
C ARG A 77 1.68 -4.05 -25.29
N ALA A 78 1.24 -4.92 -24.39
CA ALA A 78 2.15 -5.61 -23.48
C ALA A 78 3.09 -6.57 -24.21
N GLU A 79 4.33 -6.67 -23.74
CA GLU A 79 5.32 -7.61 -24.24
C GLU A 79 5.34 -8.89 -23.41
N ASP A 80 5.21 -8.75 -22.08
CA ASP A 80 4.99 -9.86 -21.16
C ASP A 80 3.49 -10.02 -20.91
N ALA A 81 2.85 -10.79 -21.78
CA ALA A 81 1.43 -11.07 -21.69
C ALA A 81 1.04 -12.40 -22.35
N PRO A 82 -0.11 -12.99 -21.97
CA PRO A 82 -0.96 -12.57 -20.86
C PRO A 82 -0.36 -12.95 -19.50
N ILE A 83 -0.59 -12.11 -18.48
CA ILE A 83 -0.37 -12.42 -17.07
C ILE A 83 -1.75 -12.32 -16.41
N ASP A 84 -2.19 -13.30 -15.63
CA ASP A 84 -3.55 -13.23 -15.07
C ASP A 84 -3.63 -12.38 -13.79
N LEU A 85 -2.50 -12.24 -13.08
CA LEU A 85 -2.34 -11.46 -11.85
C LEU A 85 -3.14 -12.00 -10.65
N PHE A 86 -3.75 -13.19 -10.74
CA PHE A 86 -4.51 -13.78 -9.65
C PHE A 86 -3.57 -14.47 -8.64
N PRO A 87 -3.59 -14.08 -7.36
CA PRO A 87 -2.77 -14.75 -6.35
C PRO A 87 -3.14 -16.23 -6.15
N ASP A 88 -2.18 -17.15 -6.33
CA ASP A 88 -2.29 -18.57 -5.96
C ASP A 88 -2.02 -18.79 -4.47
N VAL A 89 -1.19 -17.95 -3.88
CA VAL A 89 -0.85 -17.90 -2.45
C VAL A 89 -0.93 -16.48 -1.93
N TYR A 90 -1.12 -16.32 -0.63
CA TYR A 90 -1.15 -15.02 0.02
C TYR A 90 0.26 -14.62 0.47
N VAL A 91 0.73 -13.47 -0.02
CA VAL A 91 2.08 -12.96 0.24
C VAL A 91 2.00 -11.73 1.12
N GLY A 92 2.89 -11.66 2.11
CA GLY A 92 3.16 -10.45 2.88
C GLY A 92 4.65 -10.34 3.15
N ARG A 93 5.12 -9.14 3.46
CA ARG A 93 6.54 -8.87 3.69
C ARG A 93 6.81 -8.19 5.04
N TRP A 94 7.74 -8.76 5.79
CA TRP A 94 8.47 -8.02 6.83
C TRP A 94 9.73 -7.42 6.22
N ALA A 95 9.62 -6.17 5.78
CA ALA A 95 10.78 -5.42 5.35
C ALA A 95 11.70 -5.21 6.57
N ALA A 96 12.90 -5.76 6.51
CA ALA A 96 13.85 -5.73 7.61
C ALA A 96 15.30 -5.58 7.11
N ARG A 97 16.07 -4.67 7.71
CA ARG A 97 17.50 -4.47 7.38
C ARG A 97 18.44 -5.30 8.24
N ASN A 98 17.97 -5.74 9.40
CA ASN A 98 18.75 -6.44 10.42
C ASN A 98 17.82 -7.29 11.30
N ALA A 99 18.43 -8.13 12.16
CA ALA A 99 17.70 -9.02 13.05
C ALA A 99 16.81 -8.28 14.07
N PHE A 100 17.19 -7.07 14.49
CA PHE A 100 16.39 -6.26 15.43
C PHE A 100 15.04 -5.84 14.83
N GLU A 101 15.01 -5.44 13.56
CA GLU A 101 13.74 -5.14 12.86
C GLU A 101 12.85 -6.39 12.73
N VAL A 102 13.44 -7.58 12.57
CA VAL A 102 12.68 -8.84 12.59
C VAL A 102 12.13 -9.14 13.98
N GLU A 103 12.94 -8.96 15.03
CA GLU A 103 12.56 -9.16 16.42
C GLU A 103 11.37 -8.27 16.83
N ILE A 104 11.36 -7.01 16.37
CA ILE A 104 10.23 -6.09 16.57
C ILE A 104 8.95 -6.69 15.96
N MET A 105 9.00 -7.11 14.69
CA MET A 105 7.82 -7.64 14.02
C MET A 105 7.31 -8.92 14.65
N VAL A 106 8.21 -9.86 14.98
CA VAL A 106 7.85 -11.11 15.66
C VAL A 106 7.17 -10.83 17.00
N SER A 107 7.76 -9.95 17.82
CA SER A 107 7.23 -9.62 19.14
C SER A 107 5.84 -8.97 19.04
N LYS A 108 5.69 -8.00 18.14
CA LYS A 108 4.40 -7.32 17.88
C LYS A 108 3.33 -8.29 17.38
N THR A 109 3.67 -9.22 16.48
CA THR A 109 2.74 -10.22 15.96
C THR A 109 2.27 -11.17 17.05
N ILE A 110 3.20 -11.70 17.86
CA ILE A 110 2.84 -12.58 18.98
C ILE A 110 1.95 -11.85 19.98
N GLU A 111 2.32 -10.62 20.37
CA GLU A 111 1.52 -9.82 21.30
C GLU A 111 0.13 -9.52 20.74
N TYR A 112 0.03 -9.06 19.50
CA TYR A 112 -1.24 -8.75 18.85
C TYR A 112 -2.15 -9.99 18.80
N GLU A 113 -1.64 -11.12 18.32
CA GLU A 113 -2.45 -12.34 18.16
C GLU A 113 -2.90 -12.96 19.47
N THR A 114 -2.20 -12.67 20.57
CA THR A 114 -2.52 -13.20 21.90
C THR A 114 -3.34 -12.24 22.77
N THR A 115 -3.35 -10.94 22.47
CA THR A 115 -3.95 -9.92 23.35
C THR A 115 -5.05 -9.08 22.70
N ALA A 116 -5.11 -9.00 21.36
CA ALA A 116 -6.08 -8.13 20.68
C ALA A 116 -7.52 -8.65 20.73
N TYR A 117 -7.73 -9.95 20.96
CA TYR A 117 -9.06 -10.56 20.92
C TYR A 117 -9.98 -9.98 21.99
N GLY A 118 -11.07 -9.38 21.54
CA GLY A 118 -12.07 -8.74 22.40
C GLY A 118 -11.61 -7.43 23.06
N ALA A 119 -10.42 -6.92 22.71
CA ALA A 119 -9.92 -5.67 23.28
C ALA A 119 -10.75 -4.46 22.82
N GLU A 120 -11.05 -3.55 23.75
CA GLU A 120 -11.94 -2.40 23.48
C GLU A 120 -11.37 -1.46 22.40
N TRP A 121 -10.04 -1.23 22.41
CA TRP A 121 -9.36 -0.39 21.43
C TRP A 121 -9.56 -0.88 20.00
N PHE A 122 -9.77 -2.19 19.80
CA PHE A 122 -9.88 -2.78 18.47
C PHE A 122 -11.14 -2.30 17.74
N LYS A 123 -12.21 -1.89 18.44
CA LYS A 123 -13.46 -1.44 17.82
C LYS A 123 -13.40 -0.03 17.24
N ARG A 124 -12.31 0.70 17.46
CA ARG A 124 -12.11 2.04 16.91
C ARG A 124 -11.54 1.96 15.49
N PHE A 125 -12.10 2.75 14.58
CA PHE A 125 -11.68 2.84 13.18
C PHE A 125 -11.33 4.30 12.84
N VAL A 126 -10.03 4.60 12.73
CA VAL A 126 -9.55 5.96 12.41
C VAL A 126 -9.51 6.14 10.90
N CYS A 127 -10.24 7.13 10.39
CA CYS A 127 -10.30 7.48 8.98
C CYS A 127 -9.75 8.89 8.77
N ILE A 128 -8.66 9.02 8.02
CA ILE A 128 -7.96 10.27 7.73
C ILE A 128 -8.12 10.58 6.25
N ALA A 129 -8.75 11.71 5.93
CA ALA A 129 -9.03 12.07 4.56
C ALA A 129 -9.31 13.57 4.36
N GLY A 130 -9.35 13.99 3.11
CA GLY A 130 -9.81 15.31 2.73
C GLY A 130 -10.13 15.37 1.23
N ASP A 131 -9.99 16.56 0.68
CA ASP A 131 -10.15 16.81 -0.75
C ASP A 131 -8.88 16.37 -1.49
N THR A 132 -8.93 15.18 -2.12
CA THR A 132 -7.75 14.65 -2.81
C THR A 132 -7.58 15.34 -4.17
N TYR A 133 -8.69 15.65 -4.84
CA TYR A 133 -8.70 16.30 -6.14
C TYR A 133 -9.54 17.59 -6.11
N PRO A 134 -8.99 18.72 -5.61
CA PRO A 134 -9.75 19.95 -5.46
C PRO A 134 -10.33 20.49 -6.77
N GLU A 135 -11.63 20.80 -6.78
CA GLU A 135 -12.34 21.35 -7.95
C GLU A 135 -11.67 22.64 -8.48
N VAL A 136 -11.04 23.43 -7.61
CA VAL A 136 -10.28 24.64 -7.97
C VAL A 136 -9.10 24.36 -8.91
N LEU A 137 -8.56 23.14 -8.90
CA LEU A 137 -7.49 22.70 -9.81
C LEU A 137 -8.04 22.14 -11.13
N ASN A 138 -9.20 21.49 -11.07
CA ASN A 138 -9.90 21.00 -12.25
C ASN A 138 -11.41 20.92 -11.97
N SER A 139 -12.20 21.66 -12.75
CA SER A 139 -13.66 21.75 -12.57
C SER A 139 -14.41 20.44 -12.77
N SER A 140 -13.76 19.40 -13.32
CA SER A 140 -14.33 18.06 -13.48
C SER A 140 -14.25 17.23 -12.21
N TRP A 141 -13.34 17.55 -11.29
CA TRP A 141 -13.23 16.90 -9.99
C TRP A 141 -14.30 17.46 -9.05
N LYS A 142 -14.95 16.57 -8.28
CA LYS A 142 -16.19 16.86 -7.57
C LYS A 142 -16.26 16.06 -6.28
N GLY A 143 -16.51 16.77 -5.19
CA GLY A 143 -16.65 16.18 -3.87
C GLY A 143 -15.34 16.27 -3.11
N TYR A 144 -15.21 15.43 -2.09
CA TYR A 144 -13.99 15.27 -1.31
C TYR A 144 -13.65 13.78 -1.36
N GLU A 145 -12.97 13.37 -2.43
CA GLU A 145 -12.91 11.96 -2.86
C GLU A 145 -12.38 11.03 -1.75
N GLY A 146 -11.39 11.48 -0.98
CA GLY A 146 -10.89 10.71 0.15
C GLY A 146 -11.90 10.59 1.30
N GLU A 147 -12.72 11.62 1.55
CA GLU A 147 -13.79 11.54 2.56
C GLU A 147 -14.92 10.62 2.09
N GLU A 148 -15.22 10.61 0.79
CA GLU A 148 -16.18 9.66 0.19
C GLU A 148 -15.69 8.21 0.29
N GLY A 149 -14.42 7.97 -0.02
CA GLY A 149 -13.76 6.67 0.10
C GLY A 149 -13.75 6.17 1.55
N THR A 150 -13.34 7.01 2.50
CA THR A 150 -13.39 6.66 3.92
C THR A 150 -14.82 6.50 4.45
N GLN A 151 -15.80 7.27 3.98
CA GLN A 151 -17.21 7.06 4.33
C GLN A 151 -17.71 5.70 3.84
N ARG A 152 -17.37 5.30 2.62
CA ARG A 152 -17.70 3.98 2.07
C ARG A 152 -17.10 2.86 2.92
N ALA A 153 -15.84 2.99 3.33
CA ALA A 153 -15.20 2.03 4.23
C ALA A 153 -15.91 1.95 5.60
N ILE A 154 -16.32 3.09 6.17
CA ILE A 154 -17.08 3.14 7.44
C ILE A 154 -18.41 2.39 7.32
N ASP A 155 -19.15 2.60 6.23
CA ASP A 155 -20.45 1.96 5.99
C ASP A 155 -20.33 0.43 5.86
N TRP A 156 -19.15 -0.07 5.49
CA TRP A 156 -18.84 -1.50 5.38
C TRP A 156 -18.21 -2.11 6.63
N MET A 157 -18.09 -1.35 7.72
CA MET A 157 -17.49 -1.81 8.98
C MET A 157 -18.52 -1.77 10.12
N PRO A 158 -19.65 -2.51 10.03
CA PRO A 158 -20.68 -2.48 11.05
C PRO A 158 -20.13 -2.92 12.42
N GLY A 159 -20.47 -2.18 13.47
CA GLY A 159 -20.01 -2.46 14.83
C GLY A 159 -18.64 -1.87 15.19
N PHE A 160 -18.02 -1.10 14.30
CA PHE A 160 -16.88 -0.22 14.61
C PHE A 160 -17.35 1.19 14.96
N GLU A 161 -16.58 1.87 15.81
CA GLU A 161 -16.72 3.28 16.13
C GLU A 161 -15.80 4.10 15.21
N PRO A 162 -16.35 4.87 14.25
CA PRO A 162 -15.54 5.66 13.34
C PRO A 162 -15.02 6.94 14.00
N ILE A 163 -13.71 7.18 13.91
CA ILE A 163 -13.06 8.44 14.22
C ILE A 163 -12.71 9.12 12.89
N LYS A 164 -13.50 10.12 12.52
CA LYS A 164 -13.33 10.87 11.27
C LYS A 164 -12.39 12.04 11.49
N LEU A 165 -11.17 11.92 10.99
CA LEU A 165 -10.22 13.01 10.83
C LEU A 165 -10.34 13.52 9.39
N TRP A 166 -11.29 14.43 9.17
CA TRP A 166 -11.64 14.96 7.86
C TRP A 166 -11.39 16.45 7.80
N THR A 167 -10.85 16.93 6.67
CA THR A 167 -10.57 18.37 6.51
C THR A 167 -11.88 19.16 6.41
N SER A 168 -12.95 18.59 5.84
CA SER A 168 -14.28 19.23 5.79
C SER A 168 -14.96 19.40 7.15
N LEU A 169 -14.64 18.52 8.11
CA LEU A 169 -15.16 18.57 9.47
C LEU A 169 -14.32 19.47 10.39
N GLY A 170 -13.14 19.90 9.93
CA GLY A 170 -12.16 20.60 10.76
C GLY A 170 -11.57 19.74 11.88
N THR A 171 -11.75 18.41 11.81
CA THR A 171 -11.18 17.45 12.76
C THR A 171 -9.80 16.95 12.34
N PHE A 172 -9.40 17.24 11.09
CA PHE A 172 -8.04 17.04 10.60
C PHE A 172 -7.42 18.37 10.19
N THR A 173 -6.46 18.82 10.99
CA THR A 173 -5.73 20.06 10.81
C THR A 173 -4.23 19.85 10.70
N GLY A 174 -3.75 18.65 11.06
CA GLY A 174 -2.35 18.32 10.92
C GLY A 174 -1.95 16.96 11.53
N PRO A 175 -0.63 16.68 11.58
CA PRO A 175 -0.07 15.42 12.06
C PRO A 175 -0.44 15.06 13.50
N GLU A 176 -0.60 16.06 14.38
CA GLU A 176 -0.86 15.81 15.79
C GLU A 176 -2.27 15.22 16.01
N ASP A 177 -3.25 15.55 15.17
CA ASP A 177 -4.60 14.94 15.22
C ASP A 177 -4.51 13.44 14.93
N VAL A 178 -3.71 13.07 13.92
CA VAL A 178 -3.46 11.68 13.55
C VAL A 178 -2.67 10.94 14.64
N ILE A 179 -1.63 11.57 15.20
CA ILE A 179 -0.84 10.99 16.29
C ILE A 179 -1.73 10.71 17.50
N ASN A 180 -2.59 11.66 17.88
CA ASN A 180 -3.48 11.51 19.02
C ASN A 180 -4.48 10.37 18.79
N ALA A 181 -5.18 10.37 17.66
CA ALA A 181 -6.21 9.37 17.35
C ALA A 181 -5.66 7.94 17.31
N ILE A 182 -4.49 7.73 16.70
CA ILE A 182 -3.85 6.40 16.65
C ILE A 182 -3.31 6.02 18.04
N SER A 183 -2.73 6.98 18.79
CA SER A 183 -2.16 6.72 20.13
C SER A 183 -3.22 6.35 21.18
N GLU A 184 -4.48 6.76 20.98
CA GLU A 184 -5.62 6.29 21.80
C GLU A 184 -5.98 4.81 21.55
N GLY A 185 -5.40 4.18 20.53
CA GLY A 185 -5.67 2.80 20.14
C GLY A 185 -6.80 2.68 19.11
N CYS A 186 -6.59 1.84 18.10
CA CYS A 186 -7.57 1.54 17.07
C CYS A 186 -7.29 0.18 16.42
N GLY A 187 -8.33 -0.51 15.95
CA GLY A 187 -8.19 -1.77 15.22
C GLY A 187 -7.77 -1.54 13.78
N PHE A 188 -8.25 -0.44 13.18
CA PHE A 188 -7.97 -0.07 11.81
C PHE A 188 -7.64 1.41 11.68
N VAL A 189 -6.77 1.71 10.71
CA VAL A 189 -6.49 3.06 10.24
C VAL A 189 -6.60 3.08 8.73
N PHE A 190 -7.35 4.03 8.18
CA PHE A 190 -7.44 4.26 6.75
C PHE A 190 -7.04 5.70 6.43
N PHE A 191 -6.02 5.87 5.60
CA PHE A 191 -5.64 7.15 5.00
C PHE A 191 -6.08 7.16 3.54
N ASP A 192 -6.80 8.18 3.09
CA ASP A 192 -7.23 8.33 1.69
C ASP A 192 -6.92 9.75 1.17
N GLY A 193 -5.94 9.85 0.26
CA GLY A 193 -5.26 11.10 -0.09
C GLY A 193 -3.95 10.91 -0.87
N HIS A 194 -3.06 11.91 -0.80
CA HIS A 194 -1.76 11.93 -1.50
C HIS A 194 -0.65 11.31 -0.67
N GLY A 195 0.27 10.63 -1.37
CA GLY A 195 1.38 9.91 -0.75
C GLY A 195 2.73 10.23 -1.38
N SER A 196 3.77 10.00 -0.61
CA SER A 196 5.15 9.86 -1.05
C SER A 196 5.85 8.83 -0.17
N PRO A 197 7.07 8.38 -0.50
CA PRO A 197 7.82 7.50 0.38
C PRO A 197 8.10 8.10 1.76
N MET A 198 7.98 9.43 1.94
CA MET A 198 8.33 10.12 3.18
C MET A 198 7.15 10.78 3.90
N SER A 199 6.00 10.94 3.26
CA SER A 199 4.91 11.78 3.75
C SER A 199 3.57 11.37 3.17
N TRP A 200 2.52 11.70 3.91
CA TRP A 200 1.15 11.62 3.46
C TRP A 200 0.45 12.96 3.73
N ALA A 201 -0.40 13.42 2.80
CA ALA A 201 -1.13 14.68 2.93
C ALA A 201 -2.42 14.67 2.09
N THR A 202 -3.27 15.68 2.28
CA THR A 202 -4.46 15.94 1.45
C THR A 202 -4.69 17.45 1.32
N HIS A 203 -5.73 17.90 0.63
CA HIS A 203 -6.13 19.31 0.65
C HIS A 203 -7.30 19.62 1.60
N ALA A 204 -7.34 20.89 2.00
CA ALA A 204 -8.54 21.48 2.59
C ALA A 204 -9.67 21.59 1.54
N PRO A 205 -10.96 21.65 1.95
CA PRO A 205 -12.09 21.65 1.03
C PRO A 205 -11.99 22.70 -0.08
N ASN A 206 -11.98 22.24 -1.33
CA ASN A 206 -11.86 23.03 -2.55
C ASN A 206 -10.75 24.10 -2.49
N SER A 207 -9.58 23.71 -1.97
CA SER A 207 -8.45 24.60 -1.73
C SER A 207 -7.17 24.05 -2.36
N THR A 208 -6.23 24.95 -2.66
CA THR A 208 -4.85 24.57 -3.03
C THR A 208 -3.94 24.38 -1.81
N GLU A 209 -4.47 24.66 -0.62
CA GLU A 209 -3.77 24.49 0.66
C GLU A 209 -3.62 23.00 1.00
N TRP A 210 -2.41 22.61 1.38
CA TRP A 210 -2.08 21.27 1.85
C TRP A 210 -2.33 21.15 3.35
N VAL A 211 -2.93 20.03 3.76
CA VAL A 211 -3.05 19.60 5.16
C VAL A 211 -2.18 18.35 5.34
N ASP A 212 -1.08 18.51 6.07
CA ASP A 212 -0.11 17.44 6.28
C ASP A 212 -0.66 16.38 7.25
N GLY A 213 -0.58 15.11 6.86
CA GLY A 213 -0.76 13.98 7.78
C GLY A 213 0.57 13.56 8.39
N LEU A 214 0.86 12.25 8.40
CA LEU A 214 2.12 11.74 8.94
C LEU A 214 3.24 11.78 7.91
N THR A 215 4.40 12.25 8.36
CA THR A 215 5.70 11.99 7.74
C THR A 215 6.44 10.87 8.49
N VAL A 216 7.48 10.32 7.86
CA VAL A 216 8.39 9.36 8.50
C VAL A 216 9.04 9.88 9.78
N TRP A 217 9.06 11.20 9.99
CA TRP A 217 9.59 11.84 11.20
C TRP A 217 8.56 12.01 12.31
N GLN A 218 7.26 11.98 11.97
CA GLN A 218 6.17 12.01 12.93
C GLN A 218 5.74 10.61 13.37
N ILE A 219 5.88 9.58 12.51
CA ILE A 219 5.56 8.18 12.87
C ILE A 219 6.21 7.76 14.21
N PRO A 220 7.51 8.06 14.50
CA PRO A 220 8.12 7.75 15.80
C PRO A 220 7.38 8.29 17.04
N LYS A 221 6.55 9.33 16.89
CA LYS A 221 5.78 9.95 17.98
C LYS A 221 4.51 9.18 18.38
N LEU A 222 4.07 8.18 17.60
CA LEU A 222 2.91 7.34 17.96
C LEU A 222 3.17 6.58 19.27
N LYS A 223 2.16 6.49 20.14
CA LYS A 223 2.23 5.93 21.49
C LYS A 223 1.18 4.83 21.74
N ASN A 224 0.96 3.98 20.75
CA ASN A 224 -0.02 2.89 20.76
C ASN A 224 0.64 1.52 20.98
N GLU A 225 1.52 1.42 21.98
CA GLU A 225 2.12 0.15 22.41
C GLU A 225 1.02 -0.86 22.80
N GLY A 226 1.13 -2.11 22.36
CA GLY A 226 0.11 -3.15 22.54
C GLY A 226 -1.21 -2.95 21.76
N MET A 227 -1.36 -1.85 21.01
CA MET A 227 -2.60 -1.49 20.28
C MET A 227 -2.30 -1.24 18.81
N TYR A 228 -1.87 -2.27 18.10
CA TYR A 228 -1.32 -2.16 16.75
C TYR A 228 -2.42 -2.30 15.66
N PRO A 229 -2.92 -1.22 15.04
CA PRO A 229 -3.93 -1.33 13.98
C PRO A 229 -3.42 -2.03 12.74
N VAL A 230 -4.33 -2.54 11.91
CA VAL A 230 -4.07 -2.75 10.49
C VAL A 230 -4.26 -1.43 9.76
N CYS A 231 -3.26 -1.00 8.99
CA CYS A 231 -3.27 0.27 8.26
C CYS A 231 -3.46 0.03 6.75
N VAL A 232 -4.43 0.70 6.15
CA VAL A 232 -4.55 0.86 4.69
C VAL A 232 -4.20 2.31 4.38
N VAL A 233 -3.28 2.54 3.45
CA VAL A 233 -2.85 3.89 3.06
C VAL A 233 -2.98 4.08 1.55
N GLY A 234 -3.98 4.86 1.16
CA GLY A 234 -4.15 5.41 -0.17
C GLY A 234 -3.12 6.49 -0.48
N GLY A 235 -2.71 6.56 -1.74
CA GLY A 235 -1.73 7.52 -2.24
C GLY A 235 -0.43 6.89 -2.73
N CYS A 236 0.27 7.65 -3.56
CA CYS A 236 1.45 7.19 -4.30
C CYS A 236 2.62 6.82 -3.38
N HIS A 237 3.37 5.78 -3.76
CA HIS A 237 4.72 5.45 -3.25
C HIS A 237 4.88 5.24 -1.72
N ASN A 238 3.80 5.23 -0.94
CA ASN A 238 3.86 5.04 0.52
C ASN A 238 4.59 3.72 0.90
N SER A 239 4.45 2.70 0.06
CA SER A 239 5.11 1.39 0.16
C SER A 239 6.30 1.23 -0.79
N GLN A 240 6.94 2.31 -1.25
CA GLN A 240 8.16 2.25 -2.07
C GLN A 240 9.38 1.81 -1.23
N PHE A 241 9.45 0.53 -0.87
CA PHE A 241 10.44 0.01 0.09
C PHE A 241 11.85 -0.20 -0.48
N ASN A 242 12.12 0.30 -1.70
CA ASN A 242 13.46 0.35 -2.31
C ASN A 242 14.19 1.70 -2.08
N ILE A 243 13.60 2.69 -1.41
CA ILE A 243 14.29 3.96 -1.11
C ILE A 243 15.48 3.78 -0.14
N SER A 244 16.33 4.81 -0.04
CA SER A 244 17.52 4.76 0.83
C SER A 244 18.07 6.14 1.16
N VAL A 245 18.47 6.35 2.43
CA VAL A 245 19.21 7.56 2.84
C VAL A 245 20.51 7.77 2.05
N PHE A 246 21.09 6.69 1.53
CA PHE A 246 22.29 6.77 0.69
C PHE A 246 22.02 7.43 -0.67
N ASN A 247 20.77 7.63 -1.07
CA ASN A 247 20.43 8.42 -2.26
C ASN A 247 20.91 9.88 -2.14
N LEU A 248 21.05 10.42 -0.91
CA LEU A 248 21.67 11.74 -0.69
C LEU A 248 23.14 11.82 -1.13
N LEU A 249 23.83 10.70 -1.24
CA LEU A 249 25.24 10.64 -1.66
C LEU A 249 25.40 10.45 -3.18
N LYS A 250 24.30 10.33 -3.92
CA LYS A 250 24.29 10.08 -5.38
C LYS A 250 24.43 11.33 -6.24
N ILE A 251 25.03 12.41 -5.72
CA ILE A 251 25.29 13.63 -6.50
C ILE A 251 26.12 13.37 -7.77
N TYR A 252 26.89 12.29 -7.79
CA TYR A 252 27.67 11.85 -8.95
C TYR A 252 26.81 11.37 -10.14
N GLU A 253 25.52 11.10 -9.95
CA GLU A 253 24.56 10.73 -11.02
C GLU A 253 24.05 11.94 -11.81
N GLY A 254 24.40 13.16 -11.36
CA GLY A 254 23.95 14.43 -11.95
C GLY A 254 23.09 15.21 -10.97
N ILE A 255 23.15 16.55 -11.04
CA ILE A 255 22.46 17.41 -10.08
C ILE A 255 20.93 17.32 -10.21
N ASP A 256 20.42 17.17 -11.43
CA ASP A 256 18.98 17.06 -11.69
C ASP A 256 18.41 15.74 -11.14
N GLU A 257 19.09 14.63 -11.40
CA GLU A 257 18.72 13.31 -10.84
C GLU A 257 18.80 13.33 -9.31
N TRP A 258 19.85 13.95 -8.76
CA TRP A 258 20.03 14.05 -7.31
C TRP A 258 18.94 14.88 -6.63
N ILE A 259 18.54 16.01 -7.23
CA ILE A 259 17.38 16.80 -6.79
C ILE A 259 16.10 15.96 -6.90
N GLY A 260 15.98 15.13 -7.95
CA GLY A 260 14.90 14.17 -8.12
C GLY A 260 14.71 13.26 -6.90
N TYR A 261 15.79 12.65 -6.38
CA TYR A 261 15.70 11.81 -5.18
C TYR A 261 15.17 12.56 -3.95
N ILE A 262 15.52 13.84 -3.79
CA ILE A 262 15.06 14.66 -2.67
C ILE A 262 13.58 14.98 -2.84
N TRP A 263 13.21 15.47 -4.03
CA TRP A 263 11.85 15.91 -4.33
C TRP A 263 10.83 14.75 -4.33
N LYS A 264 11.22 13.57 -4.80
CA LYS A 264 10.40 12.34 -4.75
C LYS A 264 10.36 11.69 -3.37
N GLY A 265 11.05 12.23 -2.36
CA GLY A 265 11.08 11.64 -1.01
C GLY A 265 11.87 10.33 -0.92
N GLU A 266 12.77 10.04 -1.85
CA GLU A 266 13.51 8.76 -1.87
C GLU A 266 14.76 8.74 -0.97
N THR A 267 14.88 9.72 -0.07
CA THR A 267 16.08 9.95 0.76
C THR A 267 15.88 9.62 2.24
N ALA A 268 14.73 9.06 2.62
CA ALA A 268 14.55 8.50 3.95
C ALA A 268 15.21 7.12 4.09
N PRO A 269 15.52 6.69 5.33
CA PRO A 269 16.05 5.36 5.58
C PRO A 269 15.09 4.26 5.07
N ALA A 270 13.79 4.43 5.28
CA ALA A 270 12.69 3.52 4.92
C ALA A 270 11.48 4.33 4.44
N CYS A 271 10.61 3.73 3.62
CA CYS A 271 9.38 4.39 3.18
C CYS A 271 8.34 4.48 4.32
N TRP A 272 7.28 5.25 4.08
CA TRP A 272 6.19 5.54 5.02
C TRP A 272 5.58 4.26 5.62
N SER A 273 5.14 3.33 4.76
CA SER A 273 4.51 2.07 5.20
C SER A 273 5.48 1.19 5.98
N TRP A 274 6.76 1.19 5.61
CA TRP A 274 7.78 0.46 6.37
C TRP A 274 7.91 1.06 7.77
N TRP A 275 8.08 2.38 7.90
CA TRP A 275 8.14 3.05 9.20
C TRP A 275 6.92 2.80 10.08
N MET A 276 5.72 2.84 9.49
CA MET A 276 4.47 2.59 10.21
C MET A 276 4.44 1.16 10.76
N THR A 277 4.82 0.17 9.95
CA THR A 277 4.79 -1.25 10.30
C THR A 277 5.85 -1.63 11.35
N ARG A 278 7.11 -1.24 11.13
CA ARG A 278 8.24 -1.66 12.01
C ARG A 278 8.43 -0.79 13.24
N LYS A 279 7.54 0.17 13.49
CA LYS A 279 7.73 1.11 14.60
C LYS A 279 7.83 0.34 15.92
N VAL A 280 8.88 0.65 16.67
CA VAL A 280 9.09 0.17 18.04
C VAL A 280 8.00 0.77 18.94
N ASP A 281 7.43 -0.07 19.79
CA ASP A 281 6.42 0.26 20.79
C ASP A 281 5.21 1.04 20.23
N GLY A 282 4.81 0.73 18.98
CA GLY A 282 3.66 1.38 18.36
C GLY A 282 3.58 1.16 16.85
N GLY A 283 2.92 2.09 16.16
CA GLY A 283 2.66 1.98 14.71
C GLY A 283 1.62 0.91 14.40
N SER A 284 1.66 0.31 13.21
CA SER A 284 0.69 -0.71 12.77
C SER A 284 1.24 -2.12 12.90
N ILE A 285 0.36 -3.13 12.95
CA ILE A 285 0.78 -4.54 12.85
C ILE A 285 1.05 -4.95 11.40
N ALA A 286 0.36 -4.29 10.47
CA ALA A 286 0.56 -4.40 9.05
C ALA A 286 0.15 -3.10 8.34
N THR A 287 0.75 -2.83 7.19
CA THR A 287 0.39 -1.69 6.33
C THR A 287 0.24 -2.14 4.88
N LEU A 288 -0.89 -1.80 4.27
CA LEU A 288 -1.15 -1.96 2.84
C LEU A 288 -1.02 -0.62 2.12
N GLY A 289 -0.32 -0.59 0.98
CA GLY A 289 -0.20 0.63 0.17
C GLY A 289 0.65 0.42 -1.07
N TYR A 290 0.91 1.49 -1.81
CA TYR A 290 1.41 1.45 -3.19
C TYR A 290 2.92 1.61 -3.26
N SER A 291 3.62 0.74 -4.01
CA SER A 291 5.07 0.85 -4.24
C SER A 291 5.47 1.72 -5.42
N GLY A 292 4.51 2.15 -6.23
CA GLY A 292 4.69 3.06 -7.36
C GLY A 292 3.66 4.19 -7.32
N LEU A 293 3.48 4.85 -8.46
CA LEU A 293 2.49 5.91 -8.65
C LEU A 293 1.07 5.32 -8.60
N GLY A 294 0.30 5.65 -7.56
CA GLY A 294 -1.09 5.24 -7.43
C GLY A 294 -2.00 6.07 -8.34
N TYR A 295 -3.11 5.47 -8.76
CA TYR A 295 -4.10 6.08 -9.64
C TYR A 295 -5.50 5.99 -9.02
N THR A 296 -6.33 6.99 -9.28
CA THR A 296 -7.75 7.04 -8.93
C THR A 296 -8.62 7.15 -10.19
N LYS A 297 -9.95 7.14 -10.02
CA LYS A 297 -10.91 7.40 -11.10
C LYS A 297 -10.65 8.75 -11.76
N GLU A 298 -10.22 9.77 -11.01
CA GLU A 298 -9.89 11.10 -11.54
C GLU A 298 -8.74 11.00 -12.55
N ASP A 299 -7.69 10.26 -12.21
CA ASP A 299 -6.52 10.07 -13.09
C ASP A 299 -6.85 9.20 -14.32
N LYS A 300 -7.80 8.27 -14.17
CA LYS A 300 -8.31 7.41 -15.23
C LYS A 300 -9.38 8.06 -16.10
N GLY A 301 -9.69 9.35 -15.90
CA GLY A 301 -10.75 10.04 -16.64
C GLY A 301 -12.12 9.39 -16.45
N PHE A 302 -12.39 8.88 -15.24
CA PHE A 302 -13.64 8.25 -14.81
C PHE A 302 -14.03 6.98 -15.58
N THR A 303 -13.07 6.27 -16.16
CA THR A 303 -13.28 4.98 -16.86
C THR A 303 -13.36 3.77 -15.92
N GLY A 304 -13.44 4.01 -14.62
CA GLY A 304 -13.45 3.02 -13.55
C GLY A 304 -12.70 3.57 -12.33
N GLU A 305 -12.84 2.89 -11.20
CA GLU A 305 -12.03 3.17 -10.01
C GLU A 305 -10.61 2.61 -10.19
N ALA A 306 -9.72 2.91 -9.25
CA ALA A 306 -8.41 2.26 -9.14
C ALA A 306 -8.03 1.99 -7.68
N SER A 307 -7.11 2.76 -7.09
CA SER A 307 -6.68 2.55 -5.70
C SER A 307 -7.84 2.61 -4.71
N GLU A 308 -8.76 3.54 -4.91
CA GLU A 308 -9.98 3.71 -4.11
C GLU A 308 -10.84 2.43 -4.06
N TRP A 309 -10.81 1.60 -5.11
CA TRP A 309 -11.50 0.32 -5.12
C TRP A 309 -10.78 -0.66 -4.19
N LEU A 310 -9.47 -0.88 -4.39
CA LEU A 310 -8.67 -1.82 -3.57
C LEU A 310 -8.72 -1.42 -2.08
N ASP A 311 -8.48 -0.15 -1.79
CA ASP A 311 -8.35 0.37 -0.44
C ASP A 311 -9.66 0.20 0.35
N THR A 312 -10.81 0.51 -0.26
CA THR A 312 -12.10 0.36 0.41
C THR A 312 -12.60 -1.09 0.46
N HIS A 313 -12.29 -1.91 -0.55
CA HIS A 313 -12.71 -3.32 -0.58
C HIS A 313 -11.95 -4.18 0.43
N PHE A 314 -10.81 -3.73 0.93
CA PHE A 314 -10.20 -4.30 2.14
C PHE A 314 -11.20 -4.32 3.31
N PHE A 315 -11.86 -3.19 3.57
CA PHE A 315 -12.82 -3.04 4.66
C PHE A 315 -14.13 -3.77 4.36
N TRP A 316 -14.54 -3.83 3.09
CA TRP A 316 -15.67 -4.67 2.68
C TRP A 316 -15.44 -6.16 2.95
N GLU A 317 -14.28 -6.70 2.56
CA GLU A 317 -13.93 -8.10 2.81
C GLU A 317 -13.92 -8.42 4.31
N TYR A 318 -13.36 -7.53 5.12
CA TYR A 318 -13.35 -7.70 6.57
C TYR A 318 -14.75 -7.59 7.19
N GLY A 319 -15.41 -6.45 7.00
CA GLY A 319 -16.62 -6.10 7.74
C GLY A 319 -17.90 -6.69 7.17
N MET A 320 -17.98 -6.94 5.86
CA MET A 320 -19.18 -7.46 5.20
C MET A 320 -19.09 -8.95 4.89
N ASN A 321 -17.92 -9.45 4.47
CA ASN A 321 -17.72 -10.87 4.15
C ASN A 321 -17.18 -11.70 5.32
N GLY A 322 -16.69 -11.06 6.38
CA GLY A 322 -16.14 -11.73 7.55
C GLY A 322 -14.81 -12.44 7.29
N THR A 323 -14.07 -12.05 6.25
CA THR A 323 -12.70 -12.54 6.03
C THR A 323 -11.80 -11.90 7.07
N ASP A 324 -11.22 -12.68 7.99
CA ASP A 324 -10.45 -12.16 9.12
C ASP A 324 -8.97 -12.53 9.14
N ILE A 325 -8.49 -13.21 8.08
CA ILE A 325 -7.06 -13.44 7.85
C ILE A 325 -6.53 -12.41 6.85
N LEU A 326 -5.46 -11.71 7.24
CA LEU A 326 -4.96 -10.54 6.51
C LEU A 326 -4.58 -10.82 5.07
N GLY A 327 -3.82 -11.89 4.82
CA GLY A 327 -3.41 -12.29 3.47
C GLY A 327 -4.59 -12.76 2.62
N GLU A 328 -5.60 -13.39 3.24
CA GLU A 328 -6.82 -13.78 2.51
C GLU A 328 -7.59 -12.57 2.01
N ILE A 329 -7.71 -11.51 2.83
CA ILE A 329 -8.31 -10.24 2.39
C ILE A 329 -7.53 -9.69 1.21
N TRP A 330 -6.21 -9.54 1.35
CA TRP A 330 -5.34 -9.00 0.29
C TRP A 330 -5.56 -9.75 -1.04
N GLY A 331 -5.53 -11.08 -1.02
CA GLY A 331 -5.71 -11.88 -2.22
C GLY A 331 -7.14 -11.82 -2.80
N LYS A 332 -8.18 -11.82 -1.95
CA LYS A 332 -9.58 -11.71 -2.39
C LYS A 332 -9.87 -10.34 -3.00
N VAL A 333 -9.33 -9.28 -2.43
CA VAL A 333 -9.47 -7.91 -2.93
C VAL A 333 -8.79 -7.79 -4.30
N ILE A 334 -7.55 -8.24 -4.47
CA ILE A 334 -6.89 -8.24 -5.78
C ILE A 334 -7.70 -9.04 -6.81
N ALA A 335 -8.14 -10.25 -6.46
CA ALA A 335 -8.94 -11.07 -7.36
C ALA A 335 -10.30 -10.43 -7.69
N GLY A 336 -10.92 -9.73 -6.74
CA GLY A 336 -12.15 -8.97 -6.95
C GLY A 336 -11.94 -7.77 -7.89
N TYR A 337 -10.83 -7.07 -7.73
CA TYR A 337 -10.45 -5.95 -8.58
C TYR A 337 -10.27 -6.41 -10.02
N LEU A 338 -9.48 -7.46 -10.25
CA LEU A 338 -9.21 -8.01 -11.58
C LEU A 338 -10.46 -8.58 -12.27
N ARG A 339 -11.45 -9.06 -11.52
CA ARG A 339 -12.77 -9.45 -12.07
C ARG A 339 -13.62 -8.25 -12.44
N THR A 340 -13.49 -7.15 -11.70
CA THR A 340 -14.23 -5.90 -11.93
C THR A 340 -13.63 -5.11 -13.11
N TYR A 341 -12.31 -5.11 -13.21
CA TYR A 341 -11.52 -4.45 -14.25
C TYR A 341 -10.60 -5.46 -14.95
N PRO A 342 -11.13 -6.30 -15.86
CA PRO A 342 -10.32 -7.25 -16.61
C PRO A 342 -9.23 -6.57 -17.44
N ILE A 343 -8.05 -7.18 -17.49
CA ILE A 343 -6.89 -6.61 -18.17
C ILE A 343 -6.89 -6.96 -19.67
N ASP A 344 -6.90 -5.94 -20.52
CA ASP A 344 -6.65 -6.07 -21.97
C ASP A 344 -5.18 -5.78 -22.28
N TRP A 345 -4.38 -6.83 -22.25
CA TRP A 345 -2.95 -6.80 -22.58
C TRP A 345 -2.63 -6.37 -24.03
N SER A 346 -3.63 -6.30 -24.91
CA SER A 346 -3.45 -5.80 -26.28
C SER A 346 -3.53 -4.28 -26.40
N SER A 347 -3.98 -3.59 -25.35
CA SER A 347 -4.08 -2.14 -25.28
C SER A 347 -2.71 -1.46 -25.13
N PRO A 348 -2.55 -0.21 -25.60
CA PRO A 348 -1.29 0.50 -25.49
C PRO A 348 -0.91 0.81 -24.04
N ALA A 349 0.39 1.00 -23.82
CA ALA A 349 0.94 1.45 -22.55
C ALA A 349 0.33 2.79 -22.13
N GLY A 350 -0.03 2.94 -20.84
CA GLY A 350 -0.74 4.11 -20.29
C GLY A 350 -2.25 4.15 -20.57
N SER A 351 -2.83 3.11 -21.17
CA SER A 351 -4.30 2.95 -21.25
C SER A 351 -4.90 2.68 -19.86
N TYR A 352 -6.20 2.91 -19.68
CA TYR A 352 -6.86 2.68 -18.38
C TYR A 352 -6.67 1.23 -17.87
N THR A 353 -6.67 0.24 -18.76
CA THR A 353 -6.45 -1.17 -18.40
C THR A 353 -4.99 -1.47 -18.05
N CYS A 354 -4.04 -0.73 -18.65
CA CYS A 354 -2.63 -0.76 -18.25
C CYS A 354 -2.48 -0.20 -16.82
N LEU A 355 -3.21 0.88 -16.49
CA LEU A 355 -3.26 1.41 -15.12
C LEU A 355 -3.93 0.42 -14.16
N ASP A 356 -4.99 -0.30 -14.59
CA ASP A 356 -5.61 -1.36 -13.79
C ASP A 356 -4.63 -2.48 -13.42
N ALA A 357 -3.81 -2.93 -14.37
CA ALA A 357 -2.77 -3.91 -14.10
C ALA A 357 -1.76 -3.38 -13.07
N LYS A 358 -1.30 -2.14 -13.25
CA LYS A 358 -0.37 -1.47 -12.32
C LYS A 358 -0.93 -1.37 -10.90
N THR A 359 -2.19 -0.96 -10.76
CA THR A 359 -2.88 -0.83 -9.47
C THR A 359 -2.89 -2.15 -8.69
N ALA A 360 -3.18 -3.29 -9.35
CA ALA A 360 -3.10 -4.59 -8.71
C ALA A 360 -1.64 -5.00 -8.37
N GLN A 361 -0.71 -4.74 -9.29
CA GLN A 361 0.69 -5.14 -9.16
C GLN A 361 1.44 -4.44 -8.03
N GLU A 362 1.12 -3.18 -7.75
CA GLU A 362 1.88 -2.35 -6.82
C GLU A 362 1.27 -2.25 -5.41
N TRP A 363 0.15 -2.93 -5.14
CA TRP A 363 -0.49 -2.93 -3.82
C TRP A 363 0.18 -3.94 -2.88
N ILE A 364 1.10 -3.43 -2.07
CA ILE A 364 2.00 -4.21 -1.21
C ILE A 364 1.40 -4.39 0.18
N LEU A 365 1.41 -5.63 0.68
CA LEU A 365 1.18 -5.96 2.08
C LEU A 365 2.51 -6.03 2.86
N LEU A 366 2.83 -4.99 3.63
CA LEU A 366 3.90 -5.05 4.64
C LEU A 366 3.32 -5.59 5.96
N GLY A 367 3.41 -6.89 6.18
CA GLY A 367 2.83 -7.57 7.33
C GLY A 367 2.92 -9.09 7.21
N ASP A 368 2.46 -9.81 8.24
CA ASP A 368 2.33 -11.26 8.20
C ASP A 368 1.03 -11.64 7.45
N PRO A 369 1.08 -12.34 6.30
CA PRO A 369 -0.12 -12.70 5.56
C PRO A 369 -1.00 -13.72 6.29
N SER A 370 -0.48 -14.42 7.30
CA SER A 370 -1.26 -15.36 8.12
C SER A 370 -1.90 -14.73 9.35
N LEU A 371 -1.65 -13.44 9.60
CA LEU A 371 -2.16 -12.71 10.77
C LEU A 371 -3.69 -12.81 10.85
N LYS A 372 -4.19 -13.26 12.02
CA LYS A 372 -5.62 -13.13 12.35
C LYS A 372 -5.91 -11.72 12.84
N ILE A 373 -6.65 -10.96 12.05
CA ILE A 373 -7.05 -9.60 12.39
C ILE A 373 -8.01 -9.62 13.59
N GLY A 374 -7.63 -8.89 14.65
CA GLY A 374 -8.32 -8.91 15.94
C GLY A 374 -7.87 -10.03 16.88
N GLY A 375 -6.84 -10.82 16.52
CA GLY A 375 -6.25 -11.83 17.39
C GLY A 375 -7.10 -13.09 17.61
N TYR A 376 -6.55 -14.04 18.37
CA TYR A 376 -7.19 -15.31 18.70
C TYR A 376 -7.83 -15.28 20.09
N PRO A 377 -8.97 -15.95 20.30
CA PRO A 377 -9.48 -16.20 21.64
C PRO A 377 -8.45 -17.01 22.44
N SER A 378 -8.21 -16.59 23.69
CA SER A 378 -7.31 -17.25 24.62
C SER A 378 -7.92 -18.46 25.33
#